data_AF-A0A7C5RRY6-F1
#
_entry.id   AF-A0A7C5RRY6-F1
#
_cell.length_a   1.000
_cell.length_b   1.000
_cell.length_c   1.000
_cell.angle_alpha   90.00
_cell.angle_beta   90.00
_cell.angle_gamma   90.00
#
_symmetry.space_group_name_H-M   'P 1'
#
loop_
_entity.id
_entity.type
_entity.pdbx_description
1 polymer ?
#
loop_
_entity_poly.entity_id
_entity_poly.type
_entity_poly.pdbx_seq_one_letter_code
_entity_poly.pdbx_strand_id
1 'polypeptide(L)'
;MQVILEVDEAWSIMTLMTAYIIDHVGLSGDGRAKVRRWRQQRSVGTVEMDQLALAINEALGTYLDEKTTRRIRMRGRFVSSKEL
;
A
#
# COMPACT_ATOMS: atom_id res chain seq x y z
N MET A 1 9.45 -1.56 -13.32
CA MET A 1 10.01 -2.12 -12.06
C MET A 1 8.83 -2.68 -11.32
N GLN A 2 8.76 -3.99 -11.09
CA GLN A 2 7.59 -4.61 -10.46
C GLN A 2 7.92 -4.86 -8.99
N VAL A 3 7.23 -4.16 -8.10
CA VAL A 3 7.20 -4.47 -6.67
C VAL A 3 5.95 -5.30 -6.47
N ILE A 4 6.11 -6.55 -6.04
CA ILE A 4 5.02 -7.46 -5.71
C ILE A 4 5.26 -7.90 -4.27
N LEU A 5 4.31 -7.60 -3.41
CA LEU A 5 4.30 -8.00 -2.01
C LEU A 5 3.68 -9.38 -1.87
N GLU A 6 4.32 -10.23 -1.10
CA GLU A 6 3.69 -11.42 -0.54
C GLU A 6 2.65 -11.03 0.53
N VAL A 7 1.77 -11.97 0.88
CA VAL A 7 0.68 -11.75 1.85
C VAL A 7 1.22 -11.27 3.20
N ASP A 8 2.33 -11.84 3.67
CA ASP A 8 2.96 -11.48 4.95
C ASP A 8 3.58 -10.07 4.92
N GLU A 9 4.12 -9.66 3.76
CA GLU A 9 4.68 -8.33 3.57
C GLU A 9 3.56 -7.27 3.51
N ALA A 10 2.48 -7.56 2.79
CA ALA A 10 1.29 -6.73 2.73
C ALA A 10 0.66 -6.57 4.12
N TRP A 11 0.58 -7.65 4.91
CA TRP A 11 0.11 -7.62 6.29
C TRP A 11 1.00 -6.77 7.20
N SER A 12 2.32 -6.86 7.04
CA SER A 12 3.29 -6.08 7.80
C SER A 12 3.13 -4.57 7.56
N ILE A 13 3.00 -4.17 6.30
CA ILE A 13 2.76 -2.76 5.93
C ILE A 13 1.42 -2.28 6.48
N MET A 14 0.35 -3.05 6.31
CA MET A 14 -0.97 -2.69 6.82
C MET A 14 -0.97 -2.56 8.36
N THR A 15 -0.25 -3.44 9.06
CA THR A 15 -0.12 -3.39 10.53
C THR A 15 0.52 -2.08 10.97
N LEU A 16 1.58 -1.64 10.29
CA LEU A 16 2.23 -0.36 10.56
C LEU A 16 1.28 0.82 10.28
N MET A 17 0.59 0.81 9.13
CA MET A 17 -0.35 1.88 8.77
C MET A 17 -1.51 2.00 9.77
N THR A 18 -2.11 0.89 10.16
CA THR A 18 -3.22 0.89 11.12
C THR A 18 -2.77 1.32 12.51
N ALA A 19 -1.57 0.94 12.95
CA ALA A 19 -0.98 1.44 14.19
C ALA A 19 -0.79 2.96 14.15
N TYR A 20 -0.18 3.47 13.07
CA TYR A 20 0.02 4.90 12.90
C TYR A 20 -1.31 5.67 12.93
N ILE A 21 -2.34 5.18 12.24
CA ILE A 21 -3.68 5.78 12.23
C ILE A 21 -4.29 5.84 13.64
N ILE A 22 -4.21 4.73 14.38
CA ILE A 22 -4.77 4.65 15.74
C ILE A 22 -4.12 5.68 16.66
N ASP A 23 -2.81 5.88 16.52
CA ASP A 23 -2.01 6.69 17.45
C ASP A 23 -1.98 8.18 17.08
N HIS A 24 -2.06 8.52 15.78
CA HIS A 24 -1.77 9.89 15.31
C HIS A 24 -2.97 10.64 14.73
N VAL A 25 -4.04 9.95 14.32
CA VAL A 25 -5.17 10.59 13.60
C VAL A 25 -6.23 11.16 14.56
N GLY A 26 -6.04 11.05 15.87
CA GLY A 26 -6.97 11.62 16.85
C GLY A 26 -8.37 10.99 16.82
N LEU A 27 -8.45 9.70 16.47
CA LEU A 27 -9.72 8.97 16.37
C LEU A 27 -10.47 8.94 17.72
N SER A 28 -11.80 8.91 17.65
CA SER A 28 -12.64 8.60 18.82
C SER A 28 -12.39 7.18 19.31
N GLY A 29 -12.86 6.85 20.53
CA GLY A 29 -12.76 5.49 21.06
C GLY A 29 -13.42 4.44 20.16
N ASP A 30 -14.61 4.75 19.63
CA ASP A 30 -15.32 3.93 18.65
C ASP A 30 -14.55 3.80 17.33
N GLY A 31 -13.96 4.91 16.84
CA GLY A 31 -13.12 4.89 15.63
C GLY A 31 -11.92 3.96 15.77
N ARG A 32 -11.20 4.01 16.90
CA ARG A 32 -10.09 3.08 17.17
C ARG A 32 -10.56 1.63 17.23
N ALA A 33 -11.70 1.36 17.85
CA ALA A 33 -12.27 0.01 17.93
C ALA A 33 -12.61 -0.55 16.55
N LYS A 34 -13.19 0.28 15.66
CA LYS A 34 -13.48 -0.10 14.28
C LYS A 34 -12.23 -0.44 13.48
N VAL A 35 -11.17 0.37 13.58
CA VAL A 35 -9.88 0.08 12.90
C VAL A 35 -9.28 -1.23 13.40
N ARG A 36 -9.28 -1.45 14.72
CA ARG A 36 -8.77 -2.71 15.31
C ARG A 36 -9.57 -3.92 14.84
N ARG A 37 -10.91 -3.82 14.79
CA ARG A 37 -11.79 -4.89 14.30
C ARG A 37 -11.57 -5.16 12.81
N TRP A 38 -11.46 -4.11 12.00
CA TRP A 38 -11.17 -4.22 10.57
C TRP A 38 -9.86 -4.97 10.31
N ARG A 39 -8.83 -4.69 11.13
CA ARG A 39 -7.54 -5.39 11.09
C ARG A 39 -7.70 -6.87 11.45
N GLN A 40 -8.41 -7.19 12.52
CA GLN A 40 -8.63 -8.58 12.97
C GLN A 40 -9.32 -9.44 11.91
N GLN A 41 -10.27 -8.87 11.18
CA GLN A 41 -10.98 -9.55 10.08
C GLN A 41 -10.11 -9.88 8.87
N ARG A 42 -8.90 -9.31 8.79
CA ARG A 42 -7.95 -9.48 7.67
C ARG A 42 -6.68 -10.17 8.11
N SER A 43 -6.73 -11.00 9.15
CA SER A 43 -5.56 -11.71 9.64
C SER A 43 -4.96 -12.62 8.56
N VAL A 44 -3.66 -12.89 8.65
CA VAL A 44 -2.97 -13.79 7.71
C VAL A 44 -3.71 -15.13 7.61
N GLY A 45 -3.93 -15.61 6.39
CA GLY A 45 -4.68 -16.83 6.10
C GLY A 45 -6.19 -16.63 5.90
N THR A 46 -6.71 -15.39 5.97
CA THR A 46 -8.10 -15.11 5.58
C THR A 46 -8.19 -14.67 4.12
N VAL A 47 -9.33 -14.95 3.48
CA VAL A 47 -9.60 -14.54 2.09
C VAL A 47 -9.54 -13.02 1.94
N GLU A 48 -9.99 -12.29 2.96
CA GLU A 48 -9.94 -10.83 2.98
C GLU A 48 -8.50 -10.30 2.99
N MET A 49 -7.56 -11.03 3.58
CA MET A 49 -6.15 -10.66 3.54
C MET A 49 -5.53 -10.88 2.17
N ASP A 50 -5.86 -12.01 1.52
CA ASP A 50 -5.41 -12.29 0.16
C ASP A 50 -5.92 -11.21 -0.82
N GLN A 51 -7.21 -10.85 -0.70
CA GLN A 51 -7.81 -9.77 -1.49
C GLN A 51 -7.16 -8.42 -1.21
N LEU A 52 -6.81 -8.13 0.04
CA LEU A 52 -6.09 -6.91 0.40
C LEU A 52 -4.69 -6.88 -0.22
N ALA A 53 -3.96 -7.99 -0.18
CA ALA A 53 -2.63 -8.10 -0.78
C ALA A 53 -2.68 -7.84 -2.29
N LEU A 54 -3.67 -8.42 -3.00
CA LEU A 54 -3.91 -8.16 -4.41
C LEU A 54 -4.18 -6.67 -4.68
N ALA A 55 -5.08 -6.06 -3.91
CA ALA A 55 -5.44 -4.65 -4.07
C ALA A 55 -4.25 -3.70 -3.81
N ILE A 56 -3.41 -4.00 -2.81
CA ILE A 56 -2.20 -3.22 -2.52
C ILE A 56 -1.22 -3.34 -3.68
N ASN A 57 -1.00 -4.55 -4.19
CA ASN A 57 -0.10 -4.78 -5.31
C ASN A 57 -0.56 -4.07 -6.59
N GLU A 58 -1.86 -4.10 -6.89
CA GLU A 58 -2.43 -3.36 -8.03
C GLU A 58 -2.25 -1.84 -7.87
N ALA A 59 -2.53 -1.30 -6.68
CA ALA A 59 -2.38 0.12 -6.40
C ALA A 59 -0.91 0.57 -6.48
N LEU A 60 0.01 -0.21 -5.92
CA LEU A 60 1.46 0.07 -5.98
C LEU A 60 1.98 -0.03 -7.41
N GLY A 61 1.59 -1.07 -8.14
CA GLY A 61 1.93 -1.24 -9.56
C GLY A 61 1.49 -0.04 -10.37
N THR A 62 0.21 0.34 -10.26
CA THR A 62 -0.36 1.51 -10.95
C THR A 62 0.40 2.79 -10.63
N TYR A 63 0.66 3.05 -9.34
CA TYR A 63 1.39 4.25 -8.91
C TYR A 63 2.83 4.28 -9.44
N LEU A 64 3.54 3.15 -9.35
CA LEU A 64 4.91 3.04 -9.84
C LEU A 64 4.98 3.17 -11.36
N ASP A 65 4.04 2.58 -12.08
CA ASP A 65 3.96 2.68 -13.54
C ASP A 65 3.64 4.11 -13.97
N GLU A 66 2.71 4.81 -13.32
CA GLU A 66 2.47 6.23 -13.59
C GLU A 66 3.72 7.08 -13.36
N LYS A 67 4.44 6.86 -12.26
CA LYS A 67 5.66 7.61 -11.92
C LYS A 67 6.84 7.27 -12.82
N THR A 68 6.94 6.01 -13.25
CA THR A 68 8.00 5.53 -14.14
C THR A 68 7.72 5.92 -15.59
N THR A 69 6.47 5.90 -16.03
CA THR A 69 6.05 6.40 -17.36
C THR A 69 6.35 7.90 -17.48
N ARG A 70 6.18 8.66 -16.40
CA ARG A 70 6.63 10.06 -16.32
C ARG A 70 8.15 10.22 -16.33
N ARG A 71 8.94 9.15 -16.29
CA ARG A 71 10.42 9.17 -16.32
C ARG A 71 10.92 8.35 -17.50
N ILE A 72 11.15 9.00 -18.63
CA ILE A 72 11.69 8.35 -19.82
C ILE A 72 13.20 8.16 -19.63
N ARG A 73 13.70 6.96 -19.90
CA ARG A 73 15.15 6.71 -19.91
C ARG A 73 15.73 7.18 -21.24
N MET A 74 16.48 8.28 -21.23
CA MET A 74 17.12 8.86 -22.40
C MET A 74 18.64 8.91 -22.20
N ARG A 75 19.40 8.25 -23.10
CA ARG A 75 20.88 8.24 -23.11
C ARG A 75 21.52 7.98 -21.73
N GLY A 76 20.99 7.00 -21.00
CA GLY A 76 21.52 6.59 -19.69
C GLY A 76 21.08 7.44 -18.49
N ARG A 77 20.23 8.46 -18.67
CA ARG A 77 19.64 9.26 -17.60
C ARG A 77 18.12 9.12 -17.60
N PHE A 78 17.47 9.32 -16.44
CA PHE A 78 16.01 9.40 -16.36
C PHE A 78 15.59 10.87 -16.50
N VAL A 79 14.77 11.17 -17.50
CA VAL A 79 14.26 12.52 -17.80
C VAL A 79 12.75 12.53 -17.55
N SER A 80 12.24 13.57 -16.90
CA SER A 80 10.81 13.72 -16.68
C SER A 80 10.10 13.97 -18.02
N SER A 81 8.99 13.28 -18.29
CA SER A 81 8.17 13.53 -19.50
C SER A 81 7.53 14.92 -19.53
N LYS A 82 7.54 15.65 -18.41
CA LYS A 82 7.11 17.05 -18.31
C LYS A 82 8.18 18.06 -18.72
N GLU A 83 9.42 17.63 -18.85
CA GLU A 83 10.58 18.47 -19.22
C GLU A 83 10.95 18.31 -20.70
N LEU A 84 10.15 17.55 -21.46
CA LEU A 84 10.24 17.37 -22.91
C LEU A 84 9.24 18.27 -23.65
#